data_AF-K2M7A3-F1
#
_entry.id   AF-K2M7A3-F1
#
_cell.length_a   1.000
_cell.length_b   1.000
_cell.length_c   1.000
_cell.angle_alpha   90.00
_cell.angle_beta   90.00
_cell.angle_gamma   90.00
#
_symmetry.space_group_name_H-M   'P 1'
#
loop_
_entity.id
_entity.type
_entity.pdbx_description
1 polymer ?
#
loop_
_entity_poly.entity_id
_entity_poly.type
_entity_poly.pdbx_seq_one_letter_code
_entity_poly.pdbx_strand_id
1 'polypeptide(L)' 'MSNRITCPITTSDLKDPMTAIRFAVDYMQPEESHYFLKELLAGEDLSSWIEAWEYDQEEARRMTDPNWTPS' A
#
# COMPACT_ATOMS: atom_id res chain seq x y z
N MET A 1 11.80 -0.79 17.28
CA MET A 1 10.42 -0.62 16.80
C MET A 1 10.32 0.77 16.21
N SER A 2 10.42 0.91 14.89
CA SER A 2 10.22 2.21 14.24
C SER A 2 8.73 2.46 14.10
N ASN A 3 8.19 3.33 14.94
CA ASN A 3 6.92 3.99 14.68
C ASN A 3 7.10 4.89 13.46
N ARG A 4 7.08 4.33 12.25
CA ARG A 4 6.77 5.11 11.06
C ARG A 4 5.28 5.38 11.18
N ILE A 5 4.95 6.56 11.70
CA ILE A 5 3.67 7.19 11.42
C ILE A 5 3.68 7.37 9.90
N THR A 6 3.13 6.40 9.19
CA THR A 6 3.01 6.42 7.75
C THR A 6 1.92 7.43 7.44
N CYS A 7 2.32 8.63 7.03
CA CYS A 7 1.40 9.55 6.39
C CYS A 7 0.63 8.78 5.30
N PRO A 8 -0.69 9.02 5.15
CA PRO A 8 -1.47 8.32 4.13
C PRO A 8 -0.84 8.58 2.76
N ILE A 9 -0.48 7.50 2.07
CA ILE A 9 0.05 7.56 0.71
C ILE A 9 -1.15 7.69 -0.23
N THR A 10 -1.12 8.68 -1.09
CA THR A 10 -2.17 8.93 -2.08
C THR A 10 -1.72 8.51 -3.48
N THR A 11 -2.67 8.33 -4.40
CA THR A 11 -2.38 8.09 -5.82
C THR A 11 -1.55 9.19 -6.47
N SER A 12 -1.65 10.43 -5.96
CA SER A 12 -0.83 11.54 -6.47
C SER A 12 0.63 11.43 -6.05
N ASP A 13 0.91 10.85 -4.88
CA ASP A 13 2.28 10.61 -4.41
C ASP A 13 2.99 9.56 -5.27
N LEU A 14 2.24 8.59 -5.81
CA LEU A 14 2.77 7.56 -6.71
C LEU A 14 3.19 8.08 -8.09
N LYS A 15 2.90 9.34 -8.43
CA LYS A 15 3.43 9.99 -9.65
C LYS A 15 4.93 10.24 -9.56
N ASP A 16 5.48 10.33 -8.35
CA ASP A 16 6.92 10.36 -8.14
C ASP A 16 7.47 8.92 -8.17
N PRO A 17 8.36 8.58 -9.13
CA PRO A 17 8.87 7.21 -9.27
C PRO A 17 9.59 6.71 -8.02
N MET A 18 10.28 7.59 -7.28
CA MET A 18 10.98 7.19 -6.05
C MET A 18 10.01 6.81 -4.94
N THR A 19 8.92 7.57 -4.80
CA THR A 19 7.85 7.29 -3.85
C THR A 19 7.12 5.99 -4.21
N ALA A 20 6.83 5.78 -5.50
CA ALA A 20 6.21 4.54 -5.97
C ALA A 20 7.09 3.30 -5.75
N ILE A 21 8.39 3.38 -6.05
CA ILE A 21 9.34 2.29 -5.78
C ILE A 21 9.41 2.00 -4.28
N ARG A 22 9.46 3.04 -3.45
CA ARG A 22 9.49 2.87 -2.00
C ARG A 22 8.19 2.23 -1.48
N PHE A 23 7.04 2.63 -2.01
CA PHE A 23 5.75 2.03 -1.69
C PHE A 23 5.75 0.53 -2.00
N ALA A 24 6.20 0.15 -3.20
CA ALA A 24 6.30 -1.25 -3.61
C ALA A 24 7.23 -2.08 -2.71
N VAL A 25 8.32 -1.48 -2.22
CA VAL A 25 9.29 -2.16 -1.33
C VAL A 25 8.78 -2.26 0.11
N ASP A 26 8.14 -1.20 0.62
CA ASP A 26 7.73 -1.12 2.02
C ASP A 26 6.41 -1.88 2.29
N TYR A 27 5.52 -2.03 1.29
CA TYR A 27 4.13 -2.48 1.54
C TYR A 27 3.59 -3.62 0.65
N MET A 28 4.28 -4.01 -0.41
CA MET A 28 3.77 -5.05 -1.32
C MET A 28 4.52 -6.37 -1.16
N GLN A 29 3.83 -7.47 -1.49
CA GLN A 29 4.50 -8.75 -1.70
C GLN A 29 5.37 -8.70 -2.96
N PRO A 30 6.45 -9.49 -3.05
CA PRO A 30 7.35 -9.46 -4.21
C PRO A 30 6.67 -9.67 -5.57
N GLU A 31 5.62 -10.49 -5.61
CA GLU A 31 4.83 -10.75 -6.82
C GLU A 31 3.99 -9.53 -7.21
N GLU A 32 3.39 -8.84 -6.24
CA GLU A 32 2.59 -7.63 -6.43
C GLU A 32 3.47 -6.45 -6.86
N SER A 33 4.66 -6.30 -6.26
CA SER A 33 5.63 -5.27 -6.61
C SER A 33 5.98 -5.32 -8.11
N HIS A 34 6.07 -6.53 -8.69
CA HIS A 34 6.34 -6.68 -10.12
C HIS A 34 5.22 -6.11 -10.99
N TYR A 35 3.96 -6.44 -10.68
CA TYR A 35 2.79 -5.96 -11.45
C TYR A 35 2.60 -4.46 -11.27
N PHE A 36 2.68 -3.97 -10.03
CA PHE A 36 2.61 -2.55 -9.72
C PHE A 36 3.65 -1.73 -10.49
N LEU A 37 4.91 -2.16 -10.51
CA LEU A 37 5.97 -1.42 -11.23
C LEU A 37 5.76 -1.44 -12.75
N LYS A 38 5.15 -2.49 -13.31
CA LYS A 38 4.79 -2.52 -14.74
C LYS A 38 3.70 -1.51 -15.06
N GLU A 39 2.65 -1.43 -14.24
CA GLU A 39 1.56 -0.47 -14.41
C GLU A 39 2.04 0.98 -14.22
N LEU A 40 2.92 1.21 -13.24
CA LEU A 40 3.59 2.50 -13.05
C LEU A 40 4.35 2.94 -14.31
N LEU A 41 5.15 2.04 -14.89
CA LEU A 41 5.93 2.33 -16.10
C LEU A 41 5.05 2.53 -17.34
N ALA A 42 3.89 1.86 -17.39
CA ALA A 42 2.89 2.04 -18.44
C ALA A 42 2.09 3.35 -18.30
N GLY A 43 2.20 4.04 -17.15
CA GLY A 43 1.42 5.23 -16.85
C GLY A 43 -0.06 4.93 -16.59
N GLU A 44 -0.35 3.72 -16.11
CA GLU A 44 -1.71 3.30 -15.76
C GLU A 44 -2.19 3.94 -14.46
N ASP A 45 -3.50 3.85 -14.22
CA ASP A 45 -4.10 4.32 -12.99
C ASP A 45 -3.79 3.36 -11.84
N LEU A 46 -3.09 3.87 -10.82
CA LEU A 46 -2.66 3.08 -9.66
C LEU A 46 -3.65 3.10 -8.49
N SER A 47 -4.86 3.64 -8.69
CA SER A 47 -5.87 3.78 -7.64
C SER A 47 -6.24 2.44 -6.98
N SER A 48 -6.33 1.36 -7.76
CA SER A 48 -6.63 0.01 -7.26
C SER A 48 -5.59 -0.50 -6.26
N TRP A 49 -4.31 -0.17 -6.44
CA TRP A 49 -3.23 -0.58 -5.53
C TRP A 49 -3.29 0.17 -4.19
N ILE A 50 -3.67 1.45 -4.22
CA ILE A 50 -3.87 2.24 -3.00
C ILE A 50 -5.09 1.71 -2.25
N GLU A 51 -6.21 1.44 -2.93
CA GLU A 51 -7.42 0.89 -2.30
C GLU A 51 -7.16 -0.48 -1.64
N ALA A 52 -6.44 -1.37 -2.32
CA ALA A 52 -6.05 -2.67 -1.77
C ALA A 52 -5.17 -2.51 -0.53
N TRP A 53 -4.16 -1.63 -0.59
CA TRP A 53 -3.29 -1.35 0.55
C TRP A 53 -4.07 -0.76 1.74
N GLU A 54 -4.98 0.20 1.51
CA GLU A 54 -5.81 0.79 2.55
C GLU A 54 -6.70 -0.27 3.23
N TYR A 55 -7.28 -1.18 2.43
CA TYR A 55 -8.06 -2.30 2.95
C TYR A 55 -7.20 -3.21 3.84
N ASP A 56 -5.99 -3.56 3.41
CA ASP A 56 -5.07 -4.39 4.19
C ASP A 56 -4.64 -3.71 5.50
N GLN A 57 -4.40 -2.40 5.48
CA GLN A 57 -4.09 -1.64 6.71
C GLN A 57 -5.27 -1.65 7.69
N GLU A 58 -6.49 -1.50 7.19
CA GLU A 58 -7.70 -1.51 8.01
C GLU A 58 -8.00 -2.91 8.57
N GLU A 59 -7.80 -3.98 7.79
CA GLU A 59 -7.91 -5.36 8.28
C GLU A 59 -6.84 -5.68 9.32
N ALA A 60 -5.58 -5.27 9.09
CA ALA A 60 -4.52 -5.41 10.07
C ALA A 60 -4.86 -4.66 11.37
N ARG A 61 -5.40 -3.44 11.26
CA ARG A 61 -5.86 -2.66 12.42
C ARG A 61 -6.94 -3.41 13.20
N ARG A 62 -7.93 -3.98 12.51
CA ARG A 62 -9.01 -4.78 13.12
C ARG A 62 -8.49 -6.02 13.83
N MET A 63 -7.57 -6.78 13.21
CA MET A 63 -7.00 -7.98 13.84
C MET A 63 -6.17 -7.68 15.09
N THR A 64 -5.63 -6.46 15.20
CA THR A 64 -4.89 -6.00 16.39
C THR A 64 -5.78 -5.37 17.47
N ASP A 65 -7.07 -5.17 17.21
CA ASP A 65 -8.01 -4.64 18.20
C ASP A 65 -8.41 -5.74 19.19
N PRO A 66 -8.10 -5.57 20.50
CA PRO A 66 -8.38 -6.58 21.52
C PRO A 66 -9.88 -6.88 21.72
N ASN A 67 -10.78 -6.06 21.18
CA ASN A 67 -12.22 -6.27 21.24
C ASN A 67 -12.80 -6.82 19.93
N TRP A 68 -11.97 -7.11 18.92
CA TRP A 68 -12.46 -7.61 17.65
C TRP A 68 -12.82 -9.09 17.72
N THR A 69 -14.08 -9.40 17.42
CA THR A 69 -14.57 -10.77 17.20
C THR A 69 -14.90 -10.95 15.73
N PRO A 70 -14.29 -11.90 15.01
CA PRO A 70 -14.71 -12.23 13.65
C PRO A 70 -16.17 -12.70 13.68
N SER A 71 -16.98 -12.12 12.80
CA SER A 71 -18.40 -12.46 12.65
C SER A 71 -18.61 -13.73 11.84
#